data_AF-A0A822Z9H7-F1
#
_entry.id   AF-A0A822Z9H7-F1
#
_cell.length_a   1.000
_cell.length_b   1.000
_cell.length_c   1.000
_cell.angle_alpha   90.00
_cell.angle_beta   90.00
_cell.angle_gamma   90.00
#
_symmetry.space_group_name_H-M   'P 1'
#
loop_
_entity.id
_entity.type
_entity.pdbx_description
1 polymer ?
#
loop_
_entity_poly.entity_id
_entity_poly.type
_entity_poly.pdbx_seq_one_letter_code
_entity_poly.pdbx_strand_id
1 'polypeptide(L)'
;MSHFKIPSYLIQKIHSKCSSFFGGKREDERKITWMSWKKLCGNKTSGGLGFQNLSIFNLALLAKLAWKLLRDGDSLWGKSTKARYFPHTDFLSVPIGSNPSWG
;
A
#
# COMPACT_ATOMS: atom_id res chain seq x y z
N MET A 1 6.52 5.61 -7.58
CA MET A 1 6.49 5.91 -6.13
C MET A 1 5.06 6.28 -5.76
N SER A 2 4.38 5.46 -4.94
CA SER A 2 3.02 5.78 -4.47
C SER A 2 3.11 6.65 -3.22
N HIS A 3 2.50 7.84 -3.25
CA HIS A 3 2.55 8.82 -2.15
C HIS A 3 1.30 8.76 -1.23
N PHE A 4 0.46 7.73 -1.36
CA PHE A 4 -0.92 7.73 -0.84
C PHE A 4 -1.37 6.36 -0.32
N LYS A 5 -2.36 6.37 0.61
CA LYS A 5 -2.95 5.11 1.14
C LYS A 5 -3.72 4.56 0.01
N ILE A 6 -3.49 3.30 -0.26
CA ILE A 6 -4.47 2.60 -1.05
C ILE A 6 -5.60 2.21 -0.09
N PRO A 7 -6.85 2.66 -0.32
CA PRO A 7 -7.98 2.25 0.50
C PRO A 7 -8.08 0.72 0.54
N SER A 8 -8.38 0.17 1.70
CA SER A 8 -8.45 -1.28 1.91
C SER A 8 -9.40 -1.97 0.94
N TYR A 9 -10.53 -1.34 0.62
CA TYR A 9 -11.48 -1.82 -0.39
C TYR A 9 -10.84 -1.97 -1.78
N LEU A 10 -10.04 -0.99 -2.23
CA LEU A 10 -9.38 -1.06 -3.53
C LEU A 10 -8.34 -2.19 -3.55
N ILE A 11 -7.58 -2.36 -2.46
CA ILE A 11 -6.65 -3.48 -2.31
C ILE A 11 -7.39 -4.81 -2.39
N GLN A 12 -8.52 -4.95 -1.70
CA GLN A 12 -9.35 -6.15 -1.76
C GLN A 12 -9.88 -6.42 -3.16
N LYS A 13 -10.30 -5.38 -3.90
CA LYS A 13 -10.75 -5.49 -5.29
C LYS A 13 -9.62 -5.99 -6.21
N ILE A 14 -8.40 -5.47 -6.03
CA ILE A 14 -7.22 -5.94 -6.76
C ILE A 14 -6.90 -7.40 -6.41
N HIS A 15 -6.85 -7.73 -5.12
CA HIS A 15 -6.63 -9.10 -4.66
C HIS A 15 -7.67 -10.08 -5.23
N SER A 16 -8.94 -9.67 -5.31
CA SER A 16 -10.01 -10.47 -5.90
C SER A 16 -9.79 -10.72 -7.39
N LYS A 17 -9.40 -9.69 -8.16
CA LYS A 17 -9.05 -9.84 -9.58
C LYS A 17 -7.82 -10.73 -9.78
N CYS A 18 -6.76 -10.54 -8.99
CA CYS A 18 -5.57 -11.39 -9.07
C CYS A 18 -5.91 -12.84 -8.70
N SER A 19 -6.66 -13.06 -7.62
CA SER A 19 -7.11 -14.40 -7.22
C SER A 19 -7.95 -15.09 -8.29
N SER A 20 -8.77 -14.33 -9.02
CA SER A 20 -9.58 -14.85 -10.11
C SER A 20 -8.72 -15.22 -11.32
N PHE A 21 -7.77 -14.36 -11.68
CA PHE A 21 -6.80 -14.62 -12.74
C PHE A 21 -5.96 -15.87 -12.47
N PHE A 22 -5.32 -15.96 -11.31
CA PHE A 22 -4.49 -17.11 -10.94
C PHE A 22 -5.31 -18.38 -10.66
N GLY A 23 -6.57 -18.24 -10.25
CA GLY A 23 -7.53 -19.33 -10.16
C GLY A 23 -8.05 -19.81 -11.52
N GLY A 24 -7.70 -19.12 -12.61
CA GLY A 24 -8.17 -19.44 -13.97
C GLY A 24 -9.69 -19.28 -14.12
N LYS A 25 -10.30 -18.31 -13.44
CA LYS A 25 -11.71 -17.92 -13.63
C LYS A 25 -11.82 -17.02 -14.87
N ARG A 26 -12.76 -17.33 -15.76
CA ARG A 26 -13.18 -16.44 -16.84
C ARG A 26 -14.34 -15.56 -16.38
N GLU A 27 -14.56 -14.42 -17.05
CA GLU A 27 -15.79 -13.65 -16.85
C GLU A 27 -16.97 -14.60 -17.07
N ASP A 28 -17.85 -14.70 -16.07
CA ASP A 28 -19.03 -15.60 -15.99
C ASP A 28 -18.84 -17.06 -15.52
N GLU A 29 -17.62 -17.51 -15.18
CA GLU A 29 -17.41 -18.87 -14.64
C GLU A 29 -17.21 -18.91 -13.11
N ARG A 30 -18.08 -19.66 -12.40
CA ARG A 30 -17.84 -20.02 -11.00
C ARG A 30 -16.86 -21.19 -10.89
N LYS A 31 -15.57 -20.85 -10.76
CA LYS A 31 -14.51 -21.85 -10.48
C LYS A 31 -14.12 -21.87 -9.00
N ILE A 32 -13.81 -23.05 -8.47
CA ILE A 32 -13.29 -23.19 -7.10
C ILE A 32 -11.84 -22.71 -7.08
N THR A 33 -11.55 -21.69 -6.27
CA THR A 33 -10.18 -21.27 -5.96
C THR A 33 -9.67 -22.12 -4.79
N TRP A 34 -8.79 -23.07 -5.07
CA TRP A 34 -8.26 -24.04 -4.09
C TRP A 34 -7.37 -23.42 -3.01
N MET A 35 -6.79 -22.25 -3.28
CA MET A 35 -5.97 -21.52 -2.32
C MET A 35 -6.45 -20.07 -2.19
N SER A 36 -6.53 -19.59 -0.95
CA SER A 36 -6.85 -18.19 -0.70
C SER A 36 -5.70 -17.29 -1.15
N TRP A 37 -6.02 -16.10 -1.66
CA TRP A 37 -5.02 -15.11 -2.05
C TRP A 37 -4.02 -14.80 -0.91
N LYS A 38 -4.51 -14.77 0.34
CA LYS A 38 -3.68 -14.56 1.53
C LYS A 38 -2.62 -15.67 1.72
N LYS A 39 -2.95 -16.93 1.43
CA LYS A 39 -1.99 -18.04 1.46
C LYS A 39 -0.97 -17.94 0.32
N LEU A 40 -1.40 -17.53 -0.87
CA LEU A 40 -0.50 -17.30 -2.01
C LEU A 40 0.51 -16.18 -1.73
N CYS A 41 0.11 -15.16 -0.95
CA CYS A 41 1.02 -14.12 -0.47
C CYS A 41 2.01 -14.56 0.61
N GLY A 42 1.89 -15.79 1.14
CA GLY A 42 2.85 -16.33 2.09
C GLY A 42 4.22 -16.63 1.47
N ASN A 43 5.23 -16.82 2.30
CA ASN A 43 6.58 -17.19 1.86
C ASN A 43 6.58 -18.56 1.17
N LYS A 44 7.50 -18.77 0.21
CA LYS A 44 7.66 -20.07 -0.46
C LYS A 44 7.97 -21.20 0.51
N THR A 45 8.78 -20.92 1.53
CA THR A 45 9.13 -21.88 2.59
C THR A 45 7.96 -22.26 3.49
N SER A 46 6.91 -21.45 3.55
CA SER A 46 5.68 -21.74 4.32
C SER A 46 4.51 -22.18 3.43
N GLY A 47 4.79 -22.63 2.21
CA GLY A 47 3.77 -23.14 1.28
C GLY A 47 2.99 -22.07 0.51
N GLY A 48 3.43 -20.81 0.55
CA GLY A 48 2.91 -19.75 -0.32
C GLY A 48 3.69 -19.63 -1.64
N LEU A 49 3.30 -18.68 -2.49
CA LEU A 49 3.99 -18.40 -3.77
C LEU A 49 4.95 -17.20 -3.68
N GLY A 50 4.98 -16.51 -2.54
CA GLY A 50 5.76 -15.30 -2.35
C GLY A 50 5.15 -14.06 -3.00
N PHE A 51 3.85 -14.06 -3.30
CA PHE A 51 3.20 -12.85 -3.79
C PHE A 51 3.20 -11.76 -2.71
N GLN A 52 3.41 -10.51 -3.11
CA GLN A 52 3.39 -9.42 -2.15
C GLN A 52 1.96 -9.14 -1.67
N ASN A 53 1.80 -9.06 -0.35
CA ASN A 53 0.59 -8.49 0.23
C ASN A 53 0.60 -6.97 0.01
N LEU A 54 -0.26 -6.47 -0.88
CA LEU A 54 -0.30 -5.06 -1.27
C LEU A 54 -0.54 -4.11 -0.09
N SER A 55 -1.27 -4.54 0.94
CA SER A 55 -1.49 -3.73 2.15
C SER A 55 -0.18 -3.50 2.90
N ILE A 56 0.59 -4.57 3.10
CA ILE A 56 1.89 -4.51 3.80
C ILE A 56 2.90 -3.77 2.94
N PHE A 57 2.90 -4.02 1.63
CA PHE A 57 3.79 -3.35 0.69
C PHE A 57 3.53 -1.85 0.60
N ASN A 58 2.26 -1.43 0.52
CA ASN A 58 1.91 -0.01 0.57
C ASN A 58 2.37 0.60 1.89
N LEU A 59 2.14 -0.05 3.03
CA LEU A 59 2.61 0.43 4.33
C LEU A 59 4.13 0.63 4.35
N ALA A 60 4.89 -0.36 3.87
CA ALA A 60 6.34 -0.29 3.80
C ALA A 60 6.85 0.85 2.90
N LEU A 61 6.19 1.10 1.76
CA LEU A 61 6.54 2.21 0.87
C LEU A 61 6.35 3.57 1.54
N LEU A 62 5.38 3.70 2.45
CA LEU A 62 5.15 4.93 3.18
C LEU A 62 6.14 5.13 4.29
N ALA A 63 6.45 4.07 5.02
CA ALA A 63 7.52 4.11 6.01
C ALA A 63 8.83 4.55 5.34
N LYS A 64 9.10 4.06 4.12
CA LYS A 64 10.24 4.50 3.31
C LYS A 64 10.17 5.99 2.92
N LEU A 65 9.00 6.50 2.55
CA LEU A 65 8.81 7.93 2.24
C LEU A 65 8.94 8.80 3.49
N ALA A 66 8.33 8.41 4.60
CA ALA A 66 8.46 9.05 5.90
C ALA A 66 9.93 9.11 6.34
N TRP A 67 10.65 8.00 6.20
CA TRP A 67 12.09 7.94 6.48
C TRP A 67 12.89 8.89 5.58
N LYS A 68 12.56 8.95 4.28
CA LYS A 68 13.22 9.89 3.36
C LYS A 68 12.97 11.34 3.77
N LEU A 69 11.75 11.66 4.19
CA LEU A 69 11.39 13.01 4.65
C LEU A 69 12.15 13.41 5.91
N LEU A 70 12.37 12.46 6.83
CA LEU A 70 13.19 12.68 8.04
C LEU A 70 14.68 12.86 7.73
N ARG A 71 15.20 12.14 6.73
CA ARG A 71 16.63 12.17 6.38
C ARG A 71 16.99 13.33 5.45
N ASP A 72 16.12 13.67 4.51
CA ASP A 72 16.37 14.60 3.40
C ASP A 72 15.17 15.53 3.20
N GLY A 73 14.82 16.23 4.29
CA GLY A 73 13.73 17.20 4.32
C GLY A 73 13.99 18.46 3.50
N ASP A 74 15.28 18.77 3.23
CA ASP A 74 15.70 19.96 2.48
C ASP A 74 15.61 19.82 0.96
N SER A 75 15.40 18.59 0.48
CA SER A 75 15.07 18.34 -0.92
C SER A 75 13.81 19.11 -1.34
N LEU A 76 13.69 19.46 -2.63
CA LEU A 76 12.52 20.15 -3.18
C LEU A 76 11.21 19.41 -2.86
N TRP A 77 11.26 18.07 -2.89
CA TRP A 77 10.14 17.21 -2.52
C TRP A 77 9.79 17.33 -1.04
N GLY A 78 10.77 17.30 -0.13
CA GLY A 78 10.56 17.45 1.31
C GLY A 78 9.95 18.81 1.64
N LYS A 79 10.50 19.90 1.08
CA LYS A 79 10.00 21.27 1.24
C LYS A 79 8.57 21.45 0.71
N SER A 80 8.28 20.93 -0.49
CA SER A 80 6.94 20.99 -1.08
C SER A 80 5.92 20.19 -0.26
N THR A 81 6.34 19.03 0.26
CA THR A 81 5.48 18.18 1.11
C THR A 81 5.21 18.84 2.47
N LYS A 82 6.23 19.46 3.09
CA LYS A 82 6.08 20.23 4.32
C LYS A 82 5.12 21.40 4.13
N ALA A 83 5.32 22.20 3.09
CA ALA A 83 4.47 23.36 2.80
C ALA A 83 3.00 22.97 2.60
N ARG A 84 2.71 21.80 2.03
CA ARG A 84 1.35 21.34 1.77
C ARG A 84 0.66 20.70 2.99
N TYR A 85 1.38 19.86 3.74
CA TYR A 85 0.75 18.99 4.74
C TYR A 85 1.07 19.34 6.20
N PHE A 86 2.20 19.99 6.48
CA PHE A 86 2.63 20.36 7.84
C PHE A 86 3.47 21.65 7.82
N PRO A 87 2.91 22.79 7.40
CA PRO A 87 3.68 24.01 7.16
C PRO A 87 4.31 24.60 8.43
N HIS A 88 3.65 24.42 9.58
CA HIS A 88 4.03 25.05 10.85
C HIS A 88 4.55 24.06 11.91
N THR A 89 4.62 22.78 11.59
CA THR A 89 5.01 21.73 12.54
C THR A 89 6.08 20.82 11.94
N ASP A 90 6.63 19.95 12.77
CA ASP A 90 7.50 18.88 12.29
C ASP A 90 6.68 17.65 11.90
N PHE A 91 7.26 16.81 11.05
CA PHE A 91 6.57 15.64 10.50
C PHE A 91 6.07 14.68 11.59
N LEU A 92 6.84 14.49 12.67
CA LEU A 92 6.48 13.58 13.77
C LEU A 92 5.47 14.16 14.75
N SER A 93 5.32 15.49 14.77
CA SER A 93 4.43 16.20 15.69
C SER A 93 3.16 16.73 15.02
N VAL A 94 2.95 16.44 13.73
CA VAL A 94 1.77 16.92 13.02
C VAL A 94 0.50 16.22 13.53
N PRO A 95 -0.54 16.98 13.92
CA PRO A 95 -1.85 16.40 14.14
C PRO A 95 -2.46 15.94 12.81
N ILE A 96 -3.49 15.10 12.87
CA ILE A 96 -4.27 14.72 11.68
C ILE A 96 -4.89 16.00 11.10
N GLY A 97 -4.41 16.40 9.92
CA GLY A 97 -4.88 17.59 9.22
C GLY A 97 -6.24 17.41 8.57
N SER A 98 -6.84 18.51 8.10
CA SER A 98 -8.15 18.52 7.43
C SER A 98 -8.15 17.90 6.04
N ASN A 99 -6.98 17.77 5.39
CA ASN A 99 -6.83 17.16 4.07
C ASN A 99 -5.67 16.16 4.07
N PRO A 100 -5.82 15.02 4.76
CA PRO A 100 -4.80 13.97 4.75
C PRO A 100 -4.69 13.39 3.34
N SER A 101 -3.50 12.94 2.95
CA SER A 101 -3.32 12.17 1.70
C SER A 101 -3.93 10.75 1.75
N TRP A 102 -4.63 10.45 2.84
CA TRP A 102 -5.21 9.20 3.27
C TRP A 102 -6.62 9.60 3.71
N GLY A 103 -7.52 9.82 2.74
CA GLY A 103 -8.78 10.55 2.90
C GLY A 103 -9.67 10.09 4.06
#